data_AF-A0A937D4G1-F1
#
_entry.id   AF-A0A937D4G1-F1
#
_cell.length_a   1.000
_cell.length_b   1.000
_cell.length_c   1.000
_cell.angle_alpha   90.00
_cell.angle_beta   90.00
_cell.angle_gamma   90.00
#
_symmetry.space_group_name_H-M   'P 1'
#
loop_
_entity.id
_entity.type
_entity.pdbx_description
1 polymer ?
#
loop_
_entity_poly.entity_id
_entity_poly.type
_entity_poly.pdbx_seq_one_letter_code
_entity_poly.pdbx_strand_id
1 'polypeptide(L)'
;MFFDGSSGRSNSLPNSYWEARKDILYYQVARVITSHLSKKAKTIIDVGSAGCPYLDWFSHVPMRTSLDLKRPYEAKGVKSITSNFLTWEPDRKYDIVTCFQVLEHVPDAEGFAQKLLEVGGIVIVSVPYKWPKGRTKSHVQDPVDEEKMLSWFHREPNFQYVCREVVAPVNRLIQVYDLMDGPWDALGRRDRLWLEKQTKDSSA
;
A
#
# COMPACT_ATOMS: atom_id res chain seq x y z
N MET A 1 -50.95 -18.58 8.34
CA MET A 1 -50.52 -17.44 7.49
C MET A 1 -50.18 -16.31 8.45
N PHE A 2 -48.91 -16.20 8.83
CA PHE A 2 -48.41 -15.10 9.65
C PHE A 2 -47.18 -14.56 8.93
N PHE A 3 -47.27 -13.30 8.51
CA PHE A 3 -46.12 -12.51 8.08
C PHE A 3 -45.42 -12.02 9.33
N ASP A 4 -44.15 -12.39 9.51
CA ASP A 4 -43.21 -11.67 10.35
C ASP A 4 -42.13 -11.10 9.44
N GLY A 5 -42.13 -9.78 9.35
CA GLY A 5 -41.09 -9.00 8.74
C GLY A 5 -40.05 -8.64 9.80
N SER A 6 -38.87 -9.23 9.69
CA SER A 6 -37.66 -8.68 10.29
C SER A 6 -36.76 -8.16 9.17
N SER A 7 -36.99 -6.91 8.77
CA SER A 7 -36.03 -6.11 8.01
C SER A 7 -34.77 -5.91 8.86
N GLY A 8 -33.78 -6.78 8.65
CA GLY A 8 -32.44 -6.60 9.19
C GLY A 8 -31.87 -5.29 8.65
N ARG A 9 -31.70 -4.30 9.53
CA ARG A 9 -31.00 -3.06 9.23
C ARG A 9 -29.55 -3.40 8.85
N SER A 10 -29.23 -3.39 7.57
CA SER A 10 -27.85 -3.32 7.12
C SER A 10 -27.32 -1.93 7.49
N ASN A 11 -26.36 -1.87 8.42
CA ASN A 11 -25.66 -0.62 8.73
C ASN A 11 -24.66 -0.33 7.61
N SER A 12 -25.18 0.16 6.48
CA SER A 12 -24.42 0.50 5.28
C SER A 12 -23.77 1.88 5.40
N LEU A 13 -22.60 1.93 6.05
CA LEU A 13 -21.63 3.01 5.90
C LEU A 13 -20.27 2.65 5.23
N PRO A 14 -20.08 1.54 4.47
CA PRO A 14 -18.83 1.33 3.70
C PRO A 14 -18.72 2.17 2.43
N ASN A 15 -19.85 2.48 1.79
CA ASN A 15 -19.85 2.97 0.40
C ASN A 15 -19.36 4.43 0.29
N SER A 16 -19.72 5.32 1.22
CA SER A 16 -19.48 6.76 1.05
C SER A 16 -18.01 7.19 1.12
N TYR A 17 -17.19 6.57 1.99
CA TYR A 17 -15.77 6.93 2.12
C TYR A 17 -14.95 6.51 0.91
N TRP A 18 -15.15 5.28 0.43
CA TRP A 18 -14.48 4.77 -0.76
C TRP A 18 -14.98 5.47 -2.03
N GLU A 19 -16.28 5.63 -2.20
CA GLU A 19 -16.87 6.28 -3.39
C GLU A 19 -16.40 7.73 -3.54
N ALA A 20 -16.17 8.45 -2.44
CA ALA A 20 -15.62 9.81 -2.49
C ALA A 20 -14.14 9.87 -2.90
N ARG A 21 -13.43 8.74 -2.88
CA ARG A 21 -11.96 8.68 -3.01
C ARG A 21 -11.48 7.84 -4.18
N LYS A 22 -12.31 6.97 -4.75
CA LYS A 22 -11.93 6.04 -5.83
C LYS A 22 -11.40 6.73 -7.09
N ASP A 23 -11.84 7.97 -7.34
CA ASP A 23 -11.49 8.76 -8.53
C ASP A 23 -10.25 9.66 -8.31
N ILE A 24 -9.62 9.57 -7.13
CA ILE A 24 -8.38 10.30 -6.83
C ILE A 24 -7.24 9.71 -7.68
N LEU A 25 -6.44 10.58 -8.31
CA LEU A 25 -5.47 10.20 -9.34
C LEU A 25 -4.38 9.27 -8.79
N TYR A 26 -3.89 9.49 -7.57
CA TYR A 26 -2.80 8.68 -7.05
C TYR A 26 -3.18 7.20 -6.91
N TYR A 27 -4.45 6.86 -6.67
CA TYR A 27 -4.88 5.46 -6.62
C TYR A 27 -4.75 4.79 -7.98
N GLN A 28 -5.01 5.51 -9.08
CA GLN A 28 -4.81 4.97 -10.43
C GLN A 28 -3.33 4.72 -10.68
N VAL A 29 -2.45 5.64 -10.26
CA VAL A 29 -1.00 5.47 -10.37
C VAL A 29 -0.52 4.29 -9.52
N ALA A 30 -0.92 4.21 -8.25
CA ALA A 30 -0.56 3.12 -7.34
C ALA A 30 -1.06 1.76 -7.87
N ARG A 31 -2.27 1.72 -8.44
CA ARG A 31 -2.84 0.53 -9.09
C ARG A 31 -2.00 0.10 -10.29
N VAL A 32 -1.60 1.02 -11.17
CA VAL A 32 -0.77 0.70 -12.35
C VAL A 32 0.57 0.10 -11.92
N ILE A 33 1.26 0.76 -10.99
CA ILE A 33 2.56 0.30 -10.45
C ILE A 33 2.41 -1.09 -9.83
N THR A 34 1.45 -1.24 -8.91
CA THR A 34 1.25 -2.51 -8.18
C THR A 34 0.80 -3.63 -9.12
N SER A 35 -0.06 -3.36 -10.09
CA SER A 35 -0.50 -4.36 -11.08
C SER A 35 0.67 -4.88 -11.92
N HIS A 36 1.59 -3.99 -12.31
CA HIS A 36 2.77 -4.39 -13.07
C HIS A 36 3.74 -5.22 -12.23
N LEU A 37 4.05 -4.78 -11.01
CA LEU A 37 4.99 -5.46 -10.13
C LEU A 37 4.46 -6.79 -9.58
N SER A 38 3.14 -6.93 -9.47
CA SER A 38 2.49 -8.14 -8.96
C SER A 38 2.19 -9.21 -10.02
N LYS A 39 2.58 -9.03 -11.29
CA LYS A 39 2.26 -9.97 -12.39
C LYS A 39 2.59 -11.44 -12.10
N LYS A 40 3.67 -11.69 -11.34
CA LYS A 40 4.12 -13.03 -10.94
C LYS A 40 4.00 -13.29 -9.44
N ALA A 41 3.39 -12.37 -8.69
CA ALA A 41 3.24 -12.49 -7.24
C ALA A 41 2.25 -13.60 -6.90
N LYS A 42 2.56 -14.37 -5.87
CA LYS A 42 1.68 -15.38 -5.29
C LYS A 42 0.95 -14.83 -4.06
N THR A 43 1.58 -13.88 -3.39
CA THR A 43 1.13 -13.31 -2.12
C THR A 43 1.17 -11.78 -2.16
N ILE A 44 0.11 -11.14 -1.67
CA ILE A 44 0.05 -9.69 -1.45
C ILE A 44 -0.62 -9.40 -0.12
N ILE A 45 -0.08 -8.42 0.61
CA ILE A 45 -0.69 -7.87 1.82
C ILE A 45 -0.88 -6.37 1.67
N ASP A 46 -2.07 -5.89 2.03
CA ASP A 46 -2.35 -4.47 2.20
C ASP A 46 -2.41 -4.12 3.69
N VAL A 47 -1.49 -3.28 4.13
CA VAL A 47 -1.31 -2.89 5.53
C VAL A 47 -1.94 -1.51 5.74
N GLY A 48 -2.83 -1.42 6.73
CA GLY A 48 -3.59 -0.19 7.03
C GLY A 48 -4.71 0.07 6.01
N SER A 49 -5.37 -0.98 5.52
CA SER A 49 -6.38 -0.90 4.47
C SER A 49 -7.57 0.03 4.78
N ALA A 50 -7.87 0.27 6.06
CA ALA A 50 -9.06 0.99 6.52
C ALA A 50 -10.37 0.53 5.87
N GLY A 51 -10.48 -0.74 5.46
CA GLY A 51 -11.65 -1.31 4.80
C GLY A 51 -11.78 -0.96 3.32
N CYS A 52 -10.74 -0.38 2.71
CA CYS A 52 -10.73 -0.03 1.29
C CYS A 52 -10.48 -1.27 0.41
N PRO A 53 -11.16 -1.38 -0.75
CA PRO A 53 -11.13 -2.58 -1.59
C PRO A 53 -9.92 -2.64 -2.54
N TYR A 54 -8.73 -2.15 -2.15
CA TYR A 54 -7.56 -2.10 -3.05
C TYR A 54 -7.15 -3.49 -3.56
N LEU A 55 -7.30 -4.52 -2.73
CA LEU A 55 -6.95 -5.90 -3.07
C LEU A 55 -7.83 -6.52 -4.17
N ASP A 56 -8.98 -5.94 -4.47
CA ASP A 56 -9.83 -6.41 -5.57
C ASP A 56 -9.20 -6.13 -6.94
N TRP A 57 -8.33 -5.13 -7.03
CA TRP A 57 -7.61 -4.80 -8.27
C TRP A 57 -6.59 -5.87 -8.65
N PHE A 58 -6.19 -6.73 -7.72
CA PHE A 58 -5.11 -7.70 -7.88
C PHE A 58 -5.63 -9.14 -7.75
N SER A 59 -6.82 -9.41 -8.30
CA SER A 59 -7.45 -10.74 -8.25
C SER A 59 -6.65 -11.87 -8.89
N HIS A 60 -5.65 -11.55 -9.73
CA HIS A 60 -4.67 -12.50 -10.25
C HIS A 60 -3.70 -13.03 -9.19
N VAL A 61 -3.52 -12.32 -8.07
CA VAL A 61 -2.71 -12.79 -6.94
C VAL A 61 -3.56 -13.71 -6.07
N PRO A 62 -3.22 -15.01 -5.96
CA PRO A 62 -4.10 -16.00 -5.33
C PRO A 62 -4.24 -15.81 -3.82
N MET A 63 -3.20 -15.34 -3.13
CA MET A 63 -3.22 -15.13 -1.68
C MET A 63 -3.20 -13.63 -1.37
N ARG A 64 -4.36 -13.08 -1.01
CA ARG A 64 -4.54 -11.67 -0.67
C ARG A 64 -4.85 -11.54 0.81
N THR A 65 -4.10 -10.70 1.51
CA THR A 65 -4.29 -10.44 2.95
C THR A 65 -4.53 -8.97 3.17
N SER A 66 -5.57 -8.63 3.93
CA SER A 66 -5.78 -7.28 4.44
C SER A 66 -5.47 -7.26 5.92
N LEU A 67 -4.58 -6.37 6.34
CA LEU A 67 -4.26 -6.16 7.74
C LEU A 67 -4.54 -4.71 8.12
N ASP A 68 -5.27 -4.51 9.21
CA ASP A 68 -5.55 -3.18 9.74
C ASP A 68 -5.74 -3.23 11.26
N LEU A 69 -5.46 -2.12 11.94
CA LEU A 69 -5.62 -2.03 13.39
C LEU A 69 -7.08 -2.13 13.84
N LYS A 70 -8.03 -1.67 13.01
CA LYS A 70 -9.44 -1.53 13.39
C LYS A 70 -10.40 -2.12 12.38
N ARG A 71 -10.13 -1.92 11.09
CA ARG A 71 -11.07 -2.25 10.02
C ARG A 71 -10.31 -2.79 8.81
N PRO A 72 -9.91 -4.07 8.81
CA PRO A 72 -9.35 -4.68 7.62
C PRO A 72 -10.43 -4.74 6.52
N TYR A 73 -10.00 -4.76 5.27
CA TYR A 73 -10.89 -5.03 4.15
C TYR A 73 -11.34 -6.50 4.16
N GLU A 74 -12.63 -6.73 3.98
CA GLU A 74 -13.28 -8.04 3.99
C GLU A 74 -13.93 -8.33 2.64
N ALA A 75 -13.51 -9.41 1.99
CA ALA A 75 -14.07 -9.86 0.72
C ALA A 75 -13.78 -11.35 0.47
N LYS A 76 -14.49 -11.95 -0.49
CA LYS A 76 -14.25 -13.34 -0.91
C LYS A 76 -12.82 -13.50 -1.44
N GLY A 77 -12.07 -14.44 -0.86
CA GLY A 77 -10.69 -14.71 -1.26
C GLY A 77 -9.66 -13.71 -0.73
N VAL A 78 -10.04 -12.89 0.26
CA VAL A 78 -9.15 -12.03 1.04
C VAL A 78 -9.13 -12.53 2.48
N LYS A 79 -7.93 -12.75 3.04
CA LYS A 79 -7.73 -13.03 4.47
C LYS A 79 -7.70 -11.70 5.22
N SER A 80 -8.70 -11.44 6.06
CA SER A 80 -8.81 -10.21 6.82
C SER A 80 -8.29 -10.38 8.24
N ILE A 81 -7.37 -9.52 8.67
CA ILE A 81 -6.69 -9.60 9.96
C ILE A 81 -6.82 -8.25 10.68
N THR A 82 -7.49 -8.27 11.84
CA THR A 82 -7.52 -7.11 12.73
C THR A 82 -6.38 -7.22 13.73
N SER A 83 -5.30 -6.45 13.54
CA SER A 83 -4.13 -6.48 14.43
C SER A 83 -3.29 -5.21 14.30
N ASN A 84 -2.51 -4.89 15.34
CA ASN A 84 -1.45 -3.90 15.25
C ASN A 84 -0.29 -4.45 14.40
N PHE A 85 0.04 -3.77 13.29
CA PHE A 85 1.11 -4.20 12.39
C PHE A 85 2.46 -4.31 13.10
N LEU A 86 2.81 -3.37 13.98
CA LEU A 86 4.11 -3.35 14.68
C LEU A 86 4.35 -4.60 15.52
N THR A 87 3.30 -5.17 16.12
CA THR A 87 3.38 -6.37 16.98
C THR A 87 2.86 -7.64 16.31
N TRP A 88 2.30 -7.53 15.10
CA TRP A 88 1.79 -8.68 14.36
C TRP A 88 2.93 -9.47 13.72
N GLU A 89 2.99 -10.78 13.97
CA GLU A 89 3.98 -11.64 13.36
C GLU A 89 3.46 -12.24 12.05
N PRO A 90 4.16 -12.02 10.92
CA PRO A 90 3.75 -12.57 9.64
C PRO A 90 3.96 -14.09 9.61
N ASP A 91 3.03 -14.82 9.01
CA ASP A 91 3.15 -16.27 8.79
C ASP A 91 4.07 -16.63 7.59
N ARG A 92 4.49 -15.61 6.83
CA ARG A 92 5.31 -15.72 5.62
C ARG A 92 5.92 -14.37 5.24
N LYS A 93 6.91 -14.40 4.36
CA LYS A 93 7.29 -13.22 3.59
C LYS A 93 6.32 -13.05 2.40
N TYR A 94 5.84 -11.84 2.17
CA TYR A 94 4.92 -11.51 1.08
C TYR A 94 5.69 -11.03 -0.15
N ASP A 95 5.25 -11.43 -1.35
CA ASP A 95 5.88 -10.95 -2.59
C ASP A 95 5.66 -9.45 -2.75
N ILE A 96 4.44 -8.97 -2.46
CA ILE A 96 4.05 -7.56 -2.51
C ILE A 96 3.47 -7.12 -1.16
N VAL A 97 3.90 -5.95 -0.69
CA VAL A 97 3.31 -5.22 0.44
C VAL A 97 2.86 -3.85 -0.06
N THR A 98 1.59 -3.52 0.16
CA THR A 98 1.07 -2.16 -0.05
C THR A 98 0.77 -1.49 1.28
N CYS A 99 1.04 -0.19 1.36
CA CYS A 99 0.78 0.62 2.55
C CYS A 99 0.46 2.06 2.11
N PHE A 100 -0.82 2.40 1.97
CA PHE A 100 -1.25 3.64 1.32
C PHE A 100 -1.87 4.62 2.31
N GLN A 101 -1.22 5.78 2.50
CA GLN A 101 -1.68 6.85 3.40
C GLN A 101 -1.86 6.35 4.84
N VAL A 102 -0.81 5.69 5.37
CA VAL A 102 -0.80 5.10 6.72
C VAL A 102 0.30 5.71 7.57
N LEU A 103 1.53 5.80 7.05
CA LEU A 103 2.72 6.21 7.82
C LEU A 103 2.55 7.58 8.50
N GLU A 104 1.78 8.49 7.90
CA GLU A 104 1.49 9.80 8.47
C GLU A 104 0.73 9.76 9.80
N HIS A 105 0.04 8.65 10.08
CA HIS A 105 -0.75 8.40 11.28
C HIS A 105 0.02 7.64 12.36
N VAL A 106 1.18 7.06 12.04
CA VAL A 106 1.90 6.15 12.93
C VAL A 106 2.92 6.94 13.76
N PRO A 107 2.85 6.90 15.11
CA PRO A 107 3.85 7.56 15.95
C PRO A 107 5.27 7.04 15.74
N ASP A 108 5.43 5.71 15.68
CA ASP A 108 6.68 5.03 15.33
C ASP A 108 6.70 4.67 13.83
N ALA A 109 6.83 5.69 12.98
CA ALA A 109 6.82 5.51 11.53
C ALA A 109 8.10 4.82 11.01
N GLU A 110 9.24 4.99 11.71
CA GLU A 110 10.50 4.33 11.38
C GLU A 110 10.42 2.82 11.61
N GLY A 111 10.05 2.37 12.80
CA GLY A 111 9.87 0.94 13.08
C GLY A 111 8.82 0.30 12.17
N PHE A 112 7.77 1.05 11.82
CA PHE A 112 6.75 0.60 10.86
C PHE A 112 7.33 0.42 9.45
N ALA A 113 8.10 1.39 8.96
CA ALA A 113 8.74 1.35 7.64
C ALA A 113 9.75 0.21 7.54
N GLN A 114 10.58 0.01 8.56
CA GLN A 114 11.53 -1.11 8.62
C GLN A 114 10.78 -2.45 8.57
N LYS A 115 9.70 -2.60 9.34
CA LYS A 115 8.90 -3.82 9.32
C LYS A 115 8.23 -4.09 7.97
N LEU A 116 7.81 -3.05 7.24
CA LEU A 116 7.30 -3.23 5.86
C LEU A 116 8.36 -3.88 4.95
N LEU A 117 9.62 -3.43 5.03
CA LEU A 117 10.74 -4.00 4.27
C LEU A 117 11.06 -5.45 4.67
N GLU A 118 10.91 -5.79 5.95
CA GLU A 118 11.12 -7.15 6.44
C GLU A 118 10.05 -8.12 5.90
N VAL A 119 8.78 -7.70 5.97
CA VAL A 119 7.59 -8.48 5.58
C VAL A 119 7.50 -8.68 4.07
N GLY A 120 8.04 -7.76 3.26
CA GLY A 120 7.86 -7.72 1.81
C GLY A 120 9.10 -8.04 0.97
N GLY A 121 8.90 -8.61 -0.21
CA GLY A 121 9.89 -8.61 -1.30
C GLY A 121 9.89 -7.29 -2.08
N ILE A 122 8.69 -6.78 -2.38
CA ILE A 122 8.47 -5.44 -2.95
C ILE A 122 7.51 -4.68 -2.05
N VAL A 123 7.89 -3.49 -1.61
CA VAL A 123 7.08 -2.60 -0.79
C VAL A 123 6.69 -1.37 -1.59
N ILE A 124 5.39 -1.10 -1.66
CA ILE A 124 4.82 0.05 -2.36
C ILE A 124 4.08 0.89 -1.33
N VAL A 125 4.61 2.07 -1.04
CA VAL A 125 4.05 2.97 -0.03
C VAL A 125 3.58 4.27 -0.66
N SER A 126 2.60 4.90 -0.03
CA SER A 126 2.29 6.30 -0.34
C SER A 126 1.99 7.12 0.91
N VAL A 127 2.30 8.41 0.84
CA VAL A 127 2.05 9.39 1.91
C VAL A 127 1.52 10.72 1.33
N PRO A 128 0.81 11.54 2.13
CA PRO A 128 0.56 12.93 1.80
C PRO A 128 1.88 13.68 1.66
N TYR A 129 2.16 14.24 0.49
CA TYR A 129 3.47 14.84 0.22
C TYR A 129 3.48 16.33 0.56
N LYS A 130 4.32 16.71 1.52
CA LYS A 130 4.52 18.07 2.02
C LYS A 130 3.21 18.75 2.45
N TRP A 131 2.29 17.97 3.02
CA TRP A 131 1.07 18.51 3.60
C TRP A 131 1.41 19.33 4.86
N PRO A 132 0.84 20.53 5.05
CA PRO A 132 1.10 21.34 6.24
C PRO A 132 0.70 20.60 7.53
N LYS A 133 1.53 20.72 8.56
CA LYS A 133 1.22 20.19 9.89
C LYS A 133 -0.12 20.74 10.39
N GLY A 134 -0.94 19.87 10.97
CA GLY A 134 -2.26 20.23 11.50
C GLY A 134 -3.37 20.32 10.46
N ARG A 135 -3.07 20.12 9.15
CA ARG A 135 -4.09 20.03 8.10
C ARG A 135 -5.09 18.91 8.37
N THR A 136 -4.61 17.77 8.84
CA THR A 136 -5.43 16.63 9.26
C THR A 136 -5.08 16.29 10.70
N LYS A 137 -6.09 16.26 11.59
CA LYS A 137 -5.86 16.05 13.04
C LYS A 137 -5.19 14.72 13.39
N SER A 138 -5.44 13.68 12.60
CA SER A 138 -4.85 12.36 12.81
C SER A 138 -3.46 12.20 12.19
N HIS A 139 -2.94 13.19 11.47
CA HIS A 139 -1.58 13.12 10.90
C HIS A 139 -0.59 13.63 11.94
N VAL A 140 0.18 12.73 12.51
CA VAL A 140 1.21 13.06 13.51
C VAL A 140 2.57 13.32 12.87
N GLN A 141 2.79 12.86 11.64
CA GLN A 141 4.07 13.00 10.94
C GLN A 141 4.13 14.14 9.91
N ASP A 142 3.03 14.81 9.60
CA ASP A 142 3.03 15.91 8.63
C ASP A 142 3.96 17.07 9.07
N PRO A 143 4.73 17.68 8.15
CA PRO A 143 4.87 17.34 6.73
C PRO A 143 5.75 16.11 6.49
N VAL A 144 5.40 15.32 5.47
CA VAL A 144 6.22 14.20 4.98
C VAL A 144 6.83 14.51 3.61
N ASP A 145 8.14 14.35 3.49
CA ASP A 145 8.94 14.53 2.28
C ASP A 145 9.93 13.37 2.07
N GLU A 146 10.78 13.47 1.06
CA GLU A 146 11.73 12.44 0.68
C GLU A 146 12.78 12.18 1.76
N GLU A 147 13.27 13.21 2.44
CA GLU A 147 14.26 13.08 3.51
C GLU A 147 13.66 12.34 4.71
N LYS A 148 12.42 12.67 5.08
CA LYS A 148 11.71 11.94 6.13
C LYS A 148 11.44 10.49 5.74
N MET A 149 11.02 10.22 4.50
CA MET A 149 10.89 8.85 4.00
C MET A 149 12.22 8.09 4.02
N LEU A 150 13.32 8.72 3.60
CA LEU A 150 14.67 8.14 3.68
C LEU A 150 15.04 7.82 5.13
N SER A 151 14.74 8.72 6.07
CA SER A 151 15.00 8.50 7.49
C SER A 151 14.22 7.32 8.07
N TRP A 152 13.00 7.06 7.59
CA TRP A 152 12.23 5.90 8.07
C TRP A 152 12.64 4.58 7.43
N PHE A 153 12.99 4.59 6.14
CA PHE A 153 13.31 3.39 5.39
C PHE A 153 14.80 3.04 5.41
N HIS A 154 15.69 3.96 5.83
CA HIS A 154 17.15 3.78 5.86
C HIS A 154 17.80 3.44 4.51
N ARG A 155 17.07 3.67 3.42
CA ARG A 155 17.57 3.52 2.06
C ARG A 155 16.73 4.34 1.10
N GLU A 156 17.33 4.68 -0.04
CA GLU A 156 16.60 5.29 -1.14
C GLU A 156 15.60 4.29 -1.76
N PRO A 157 14.45 4.78 -2.26
CA PRO A 157 13.53 3.95 -3.00
C PRO A 157 14.11 3.60 -4.37
N ASN A 158 13.75 2.44 -4.90
CA ASN A 158 14.09 2.06 -6.27
C ASN A 158 13.27 2.87 -7.29
N PHE A 159 12.10 3.39 -6.89
CA PHE A 159 11.31 4.30 -7.71
C PHE A 159 10.52 5.28 -6.84
N GLN A 160 10.37 6.50 -7.32
CA GLN A 160 9.52 7.50 -6.70
C GLN A 160 8.67 8.24 -7.73
N TYR A 161 7.47 8.63 -7.31
CA TYR A 161 6.58 9.46 -8.10
C TYR A 161 5.76 10.39 -7.21
N VAL A 162 5.80 11.69 -7.51
CA VAL A 162 4.93 12.67 -6.89
C VAL A 162 3.70 12.85 -7.77
N CYS A 163 2.58 12.29 -7.34
CA CYS A 163 1.29 12.46 -7.99
C CYS A 163 0.67 13.79 -7.55
N ARG A 164 0.49 14.70 -8.50
CA ARG A 164 -0.28 15.93 -8.32
C ARG A 164 -1.75 15.65 -8.58
N GLU A 165 -2.59 15.81 -7.56
CA GLU A 165 -4.03 15.61 -7.72
C GLU A 165 -4.65 16.64 -8.66
N VAL A 166 -5.66 16.19 -9.43
CA VAL A 166 -6.39 17.05 -10.37
C VAL A 166 -7.61 17.71 -9.73
N VAL A 167 -8.19 17.09 -8.70
CA VAL A 167 -9.38 17.58 -8.00
C VAL A 167 -9.05 18.55 -6.86
N ALA A 168 -7.80 18.57 -6.39
CA ALA A 168 -7.36 19.43 -5.29
C ALA A 168 -5.87 19.77 -5.44
N PRO A 169 -5.39 20.92 -4.94
CA PRO A 169 -3.99 21.33 -5.01
C PRO A 169 -3.17 20.61 -3.93
N VAL A 170 -3.11 19.29 -4.02
CA VAL A 170 -2.40 18.42 -3.08
C VAL A 170 -1.59 17.40 -3.83
N ASN A 171 -0.49 16.99 -3.21
CA ASN A 171 0.41 16.00 -3.77
C ASN A 171 0.42 14.73 -2.91
N ARG A 172 0.73 13.61 -3.56
CA ARG A 172 0.90 12.28 -2.97
C ARG A 172 2.25 11.75 -3.41
N LEU A 173 3.09 11.37 -2.48
CA LEU A 173 4.36 10.71 -2.79
C LEU A 173 4.10 9.22 -2.79
N ILE A 174 4.50 8.54 -3.87
CA ILE A 174 4.51 7.09 -3.99
C ILE A 174 5.98 6.66 -4.10
N GLN A 175 6.38 5.68 -3.30
CA GLN A 175 7.72 5.10 -3.35
C GLN A 175 7.64 3.59 -3.42
N VAL A 176 8.57 3.00 -4.19
CA VAL A 176 8.73 1.56 -4.32
C VAL A 176 10.12 1.17 -3.83
N TYR A 177 10.16 0.18 -2.94
CA TYR A 177 11.37 -0.47 -2.47
C TYR A 177 11.33 -1.92 -2.93
N ASP A 178 12.28 -2.32 -3.76
CA ASP A 178 12.41 -3.70 -4.21
C ASP A 178 13.84 -4.24 -3.97
N LEU A 179 14.04 -5.50 -4.35
CA LEU A 179 15.31 -6.21 -4.21
C LEU A 179 16.32 -5.89 -5.33
N MET A 180 16.01 -4.94 -6.22
CA MET A 180 16.98 -4.52 -7.23
C MET A 180 18.02 -3.58 -6.64
N ASP A 181 19.19 -3.63 -7.24
CA ASP A 181 20.27 -2.68 -6.97
C ASP A 181 20.01 -1.41 -7.79
N GLY A 182 19.86 -0.29 -7.09
CA GLY A 182 19.72 1.02 -7.69
C GLY A 182 18.32 1.39 -8.21
N PRO A 183 18.17 2.65 -8.63
CA PRO A 183 16.88 3.20 -9.02
C PRO A 183 16.50 2.87 -10.47
N TRP A 184 15.20 2.95 -10.76
CA TRP A 184 14.60 2.89 -12.08
C TRP A 184 13.55 3.99 -12.22
N ASP A 185 13.31 4.43 -13.45
CA ASP A 185 12.43 5.57 -13.80
C ASP A 185 11.14 5.14 -14.53
N ALA A 186 11.11 3.91 -15.05
CA ALA A 186 9.98 3.34 -15.75
C ALA A 186 9.88 1.83 -15.54
N LEU A 187 8.65 1.31 -15.48
CA LEU A 187 8.37 -0.12 -15.30
C LEU A 187 9.03 -0.99 -16.40
N GLY A 188 9.06 -0.52 -17.64
CA GLY A 188 9.75 -1.23 -18.73
C GLY A 188 11.26 -1.28 -18.58
N ARG A 189 11.87 -0.24 -17.98
CA ARG A 189 13.30 -0.23 -17.66
C ARG A 189 13.60 -1.19 -16.51
N ARG A 190 12.74 -1.20 -15.49
CA ARG A 190 12.81 -2.13 -14.36
C ARG A 190 12.81 -3.58 -14.82
N ASP A 191 11.90 -3.96 -15.73
CA ASP A 191 11.83 -5.33 -16.27
C ASP A 191 13.12 -5.74 -16.99
N ARG A 192 13.72 -4.82 -17.75
CA ARG A 192 14.98 -5.08 -18.46
C ARG A 192 16.14 -5.31 -17.47
N LEU A 193 16.30 -4.44 -16.48
CA LEU A 193 17.33 -4.59 -15.44
C LEU A 193 17.19 -5.91 -14.68
N TRP A 194 15.95 -6.33 -14.40
CA TRP A 194 15.68 -7.60 -13.74
C TRP A 194 16.13 -8.81 -14.59
N LEU A 195 15.82 -8.80 -15.90
CA LEU A 195 16.24 -9.86 -16.83
C LEU A 195 17.77 -9.93 -16.98
N GLU A 196 18.43 -8.77 -17.05
CA GLU A 196 19.89 -8.68 -17.09
C GLU A 196 20.54 -9.28 -15.83
N LYS A 197 19.99 -9.00 -14.64
CA LYS A 197 20.45 -9.58 -13.37
C LYS A 197 20.30 -11.10 -13.36
N GLN A 198 19.11 -11.62 -13.71
CA GLN A 198 18.87 -13.07 -13.75
C GLN A 198 19.79 -13.82 -14.73
N THR A 199 20.09 -13.21 -15.88
CA THR A 199 20.98 -13.80 -16.87
C THR A 199 22.42 -13.88 -16.36
N LYS A 200 22.89 -12.84 -15.66
CA LYS A 200 24.23 -12.82 -15.05
C LYS A 200 24.35 -13.85 -13.93
N ASP A 201 23.36 -13.93 -13.04
CA ASP A 201 23.35 -14.88 -11.93
C ASP A 201 23.26 -16.34 -12.40
N SER A 202 22.65 -16.60 -13.57
CA SER A 202 22.57 -17.95 -14.16
C SER A 202 23.85 -18.35 -14.92
N SER A 203 24.75 -17.41 -15.16
CA SER A 203 26.01 -17.62 -15.91
C SER A 203 27.25 -17.67 -14.99
N ALA A 204 27.06 -17.53 -13.67
CA ALA A 204 28.09 -17.59 -12.63
C ALA A 204 27.95 -18.89 -11.83
#